data_AF-A0AAV2ZF59-F1
#
_entry.id   AF-A0AAV2ZF59-F1
#
_cell.length_a   1.000
_cell.length_b   1.000
_cell.length_c   1.000
_cell.angle_alpha   90.00
_cell.angle_beta   90.00
_cell.angle_gamma   90.00
#
_symmetry.space_group_name_H-M   'P 1'
#
loop_
_entity.id
_entity.type
_entity.pdbx_description
1 polymer ?
#
loop_
_entity_poly.entity_id
_entity_poly.type
_entity_poly.pdbx_seq_one_letter_code
_entity_poly.pdbx_strand_id
1 'polypeptide(L)'
;MQFQWNIVACVNSLLFGFVLWSSAEEYDYYSWQSDNFQNGRFYTKQSQCVDIPQDLSLCHNVGYKKMRLPNLLDHETMPEVKQQASSWVPLLAKRCHRDTQLFLCSLFAPICLERPIYPCRSLCEVVRDSCAPVMESYGFPWPEMLNCNKFPIDNDLCITVQFGSKQVTQPPVTKICTQCEIEQKSETMRVQYCASDFVLRMRIKEVKIENGDRKLIAAQKKKKVLKAGKLKRKEFRKLVLYIKNAAGCPCPQLDNLSGSFLIMGRKVDNKLLLTAIYKWDKKSKDMKYAVNFMFTYPCSDPISHSAGSHLGSFR
;
A
#
# COMPACT_ATOMS: atom_id res chain seq x y z
N MET A 1 -73.25 7.25 -37.39
CA MET A 1 -72.03 8.03 -37.69
C MET A 1 -71.82 9.04 -36.57
N GLN A 2 -70.57 9.16 -36.12
CA GLN A 2 -70.07 9.85 -34.92
C GLN A 2 -70.86 11.09 -34.46
N PHE A 3 -71.24 11.10 -33.18
CA PHE A 3 -71.77 12.25 -32.46
C PHE A 3 -70.64 12.97 -31.72
N GLN A 4 -70.77 14.29 -31.69
CA GLN A 4 -69.84 15.26 -31.17
C GLN A 4 -70.59 16.13 -30.14
N TRP A 5 -69.82 16.73 -29.22
CA TRP A 5 -70.10 17.93 -28.42
C TRP A 5 -70.64 17.81 -26.97
N ASN A 6 -69.87 18.49 -26.10
CA ASN A 6 -70.29 19.56 -25.18
C ASN A 6 -70.48 19.31 -23.66
N ILE A 7 -69.86 20.22 -22.90
CA ILE A 7 -70.43 21.02 -21.79
C ILE A 7 -70.39 20.48 -20.33
N VAL A 8 -69.65 21.26 -19.50
CA VAL A 8 -69.98 21.79 -18.15
C VAL A 8 -69.90 20.87 -16.92
N ALA A 9 -69.56 21.57 -15.83
CA ALA A 9 -69.13 21.20 -14.50
C ALA A 9 -70.21 20.67 -13.54
N CYS A 10 -69.69 20.26 -12.38
CA CYS A 10 -70.26 20.30 -11.03
C CYS A 10 -71.03 19.07 -10.48
N VAL A 11 -70.83 18.94 -9.16
CA VAL A 11 -71.64 18.28 -8.12
C VAL A 11 -71.30 16.80 -7.84
N ASN A 12 -70.45 16.50 -6.85
CA ASN A 12 -70.69 16.31 -5.41
C ASN A 12 -71.46 15.03 -5.02
N SER A 13 -70.91 14.35 -4.02
CA SER A 13 -71.58 13.52 -3.01
C SER A 13 -71.76 12.00 -3.25
N LEU A 14 -70.91 11.26 -2.53
CA LEU A 14 -71.28 10.36 -1.42
C LEU A 14 -71.74 8.91 -1.69
N LEU A 15 -70.94 7.99 -1.09
CA LEU A 15 -71.30 6.80 -0.27
C LEU A 15 -71.04 5.39 -0.85
N PHE A 16 -70.14 4.72 -0.12
CA PHE A 16 -70.12 3.31 0.30
C PHE A 16 -69.88 2.19 -0.73
N GLY A 17 -68.83 1.41 -0.44
CA GLY A 17 -68.96 -0.04 -0.38
C GLY A 17 -67.92 -0.86 -1.13
N PHE A 18 -66.98 -1.43 -0.36
CA PHE A 18 -66.27 -2.69 -0.61
C PHE A 18 -65.38 -2.81 -1.86
N VAL A 19 -64.06 -2.77 -1.64
CA VAL A 19 -63.16 -3.79 -2.22
C VAL A 19 -62.14 -4.22 -1.18
N LEU A 20 -61.96 -5.54 -1.13
CA LEU A 20 -61.20 -6.35 -0.20
C LEU A 20 -59.68 -6.12 -0.25
N TRP A 21 -59.08 -6.42 0.90
CA TRP A 21 -57.69 -6.78 1.14
C TRP A 21 -56.91 -7.31 -0.09
N SER A 22 -55.75 -6.70 -0.32
CA SER A 22 -54.55 -7.43 -0.74
C SER A 22 -53.35 -6.77 -0.06
N SER A 23 -52.57 -7.59 0.62
CA SER A 23 -51.43 -7.22 1.44
C SER A 23 -50.24 -6.75 0.59
N ALA A 24 -49.68 -5.61 0.94
CA ALA A 24 -48.32 -5.22 0.59
C ALA A 24 -47.70 -4.58 1.84
N GLU A 25 -46.70 -5.24 2.41
CA GLU A 25 -45.88 -4.68 3.49
C GLU A 25 -45.05 -3.53 2.91
N GLU A 26 -45.33 -2.32 3.39
CA GLU A 26 -44.64 -1.10 3.02
C GLU A 26 -43.35 -0.98 3.84
N TYR A 27 -42.23 -0.89 3.12
CA TYR A 27 -40.89 -0.68 3.68
C TYR A 27 -40.79 0.79 4.13
N ASP A 28 -40.81 1.04 5.44
CA ASP A 28 -40.67 2.40 5.97
C ASP A 28 -39.23 2.92 5.78
N TYR A 29 -39.10 3.83 4.82
CA TYR A 29 -37.94 4.65 4.52
C TYR A 29 -37.90 5.84 5.49
N TYR A 30 -37.13 5.76 6.58
CA TYR A 30 -36.98 6.89 7.51
C TYR A 30 -35.94 7.91 7.02
N SER A 31 -36.48 9.02 6.56
CA SER A 31 -35.89 10.34 6.38
C SER A 31 -35.24 10.87 7.67
N TRP A 32 -34.01 11.37 7.58
CA TRP A 32 -33.32 12.06 8.68
C TRP A 32 -33.90 13.47 8.87
N GLN A 33 -34.67 13.66 9.95
CA GLN A 33 -34.93 14.98 10.52
C GLN A 33 -34.02 15.20 11.73
N SER A 34 -33.20 16.23 11.62
CA SER A 34 -32.30 16.72 12.65
C SER A 34 -33.07 17.68 13.54
N ASP A 35 -33.33 17.29 14.78
CA ASP A 35 -33.58 18.22 15.89
C ASP A 35 -33.58 17.47 17.23
N ASN A 36 -32.43 17.49 17.92
CA ASN A 36 -32.34 17.83 19.35
C ASN A 36 -30.89 17.67 19.84
N PHE A 37 -30.27 18.82 20.08
CA PHE A 37 -29.09 18.95 20.93
C PHE A 37 -29.49 18.58 22.37
N GLN A 38 -29.03 17.43 22.86
CA GLN A 38 -28.45 17.16 24.17
C GLN A 38 -28.57 15.66 24.49
N ASN A 39 -27.44 15.05 24.88
CA ASN A 39 -27.26 13.64 25.26
C ASN A 39 -27.16 12.59 24.13
N GLY A 40 -26.13 12.70 23.30
CA GLY A 40 -25.54 11.55 22.61
C GLY A 40 -24.33 11.03 23.39
N ARG A 41 -24.48 9.95 24.16
CA ARG A 41 -23.33 9.14 24.59
C ARG A 41 -22.73 8.49 23.34
N PHE A 42 -21.70 9.11 22.77
CA PHE A 42 -20.73 8.36 21.98
C PHE A 42 -20.12 7.33 22.92
N TYR A 43 -20.37 6.04 22.68
CA TYR A 43 -19.57 4.98 23.29
C TYR A 43 -18.17 5.05 22.67
N THR A 44 -17.37 6.04 23.05
CA THR A 44 -15.92 5.98 22.83
C THR A 44 -15.45 4.78 23.62
N LYS A 45 -15.12 3.69 22.92
CA LYS A 45 -14.61 2.45 23.52
C LYS A 45 -13.49 2.82 24.49
N GLN A 46 -13.67 2.43 25.75
CA GLN A 46 -12.76 2.83 26.81
C GLN A 46 -11.36 2.30 26.50
N SER A 47 -10.35 3.15 26.62
CA SER A 47 -9.00 2.75 26.28
C SER A 47 -8.48 1.70 27.24
N GLN A 48 -7.89 0.64 26.69
CA GLN A 48 -7.30 -0.45 27.45
C GLN A 48 -5.79 -0.47 27.27
N CYS A 49 -5.09 -0.90 28.31
CA CYS A 49 -3.66 -1.11 28.25
C CYS A 49 -3.32 -2.59 28.13
N VAL A 50 -2.54 -2.92 27.12
CA VAL A 50 -2.15 -4.28 26.77
C VAL A 50 -0.63 -4.38 26.72
N ASP A 51 -0.10 -5.57 26.99
CA ASP A 51 1.34 -5.80 26.87
C ASP A 51 1.78 -5.81 25.41
N ILE A 52 2.96 -5.25 25.14
CA ILE A 52 3.61 -5.29 23.84
C ILE A 52 4.20 -6.69 23.66
N PRO A 53 3.69 -7.49 22.71
CA PRO A 53 4.14 -8.86 22.57
C PRO A 53 5.47 -8.92 21.81
N GLN A 54 6.23 -10.00 22.02
CA GLN A 54 7.55 -10.20 21.41
C GLN A 54 7.51 -10.27 19.87
N ASP A 55 6.38 -10.68 19.31
CA ASP A 55 6.16 -10.78 17.87
C ASP A 55 5.77 -9.44 17.21
N LEU A 56 5.56 -8.36 17.97
CA LEU A 56 5.43 -7.01 17.42
C LEU A 56 6.82 -6.41 17.14
N SER A 57 7.50 -6.95 16.12
CA SER A 57 8.90 -6.65 15.80
C SER A 57 9.23 -5.17 15.62
N LEU A 58 8.25 -4.34 15.25
CA LEU A 58 8.43 -2.90 15.11
C LEU A 58 8.73 -2.21 16.45
N CYS A 59 8.02 -2.61 17.51
CA CYS A 59 7.95 -1.86 18.78
C CYS A 59 8.24 -2.69 20.02
N HIS A 60 8.69 -3.94 19.88
CA HIS A 60 9.22 -4.68 21.00
C HIS A 60 10.54 -4.04 21.49
N ASN A 61 10.77 -3.99 22.81
CA ASN A 61 11.96 -3.43 23.47
C ASN A 61 12.23 -1.92 23.24
N VAL A 62 11.18 -1.10 23.05
CA VAL A 62 11.31 0.36 22.87
C VAL A 62 11.38 1.17 24.17
N GLY A 63 11.63 0.52 25.31
CA GLY A 63 11.79 1.17 26.62
C GLY A 63 10.56 1.13 27.55
N TYR A 64 9.42 0.64 27.06
CA TYR A 64 8.22 0.36 27.86
C TYR A 64 7.58 -0.97 27.45
N LYS A 65 6.73 -1.53 28.32
CA LYS A 65 6.16 -2.88 28.15
C LYS A 65 4.67 -2.88 27.81
N LYS A 66 3.95 -1.79 28.08
CA LYS A 66 2.50 -1.69 27.89
C LYS A 66 2.14 -0.55 26.95
N MET A 67 1.24 -0.83 26.02
CA MET A 67 0.70 0.12 25.06
C MET A 67 -0.82 0.30 25.22
N ARG A 68 -1.34 1.39 24.69
CA ARG A 68 -2.77 1.71 24.68
C ARG A 68 -3.44 1.19 23.39
N LEU A 69 -4.67 0.68 23.52
CA LEU A 69 -5.62 0.45 22.44
C LEU A 69 -6.94 1.22 22.69
N PRO A 70 -7.61 1.74 21.64
CA PRO A 70 -7.11 1.85 20.26
C PRO A 70 -5.84 2.73 20.21
N ASN A 71 -4.96 2.42 19.26
CA ASN A 71 -3.73 3.20 19.08
C ASN A 71 -4.01 4.52 18.31
N LEU A 72 -2.98 5.31 17.99
CA LEU A 72 -3.19 6.61 17.31
C LEU A 72 -3.47 6.49 15.80
N LEU A 73 -3.60 5.26 15.31
CA LEU A 73 -4.02 4.92 13.95
C LEU A 73 -5.37 4.19 13.95
N ASP A 74 -6.10 4.26 15.07
CA ASP A 74 -7.43 3.68 15.28
C ASP A 74 -7.49 2.14 15.19
N HIS A 75 -6.34 1.45 15.28
CA HIS A 75 -6.35 -0.01 15.38
C HIS A 75 -6.84 -0.44 16.77
N GLU A 76 -7.86 -1.29 16.82
CA GLU A 76 -8.52 -1.67 18.08
C GLU A 76 -8.00 -2.98 18.67
N THR A 77 -7.36 -3.82 17.85
CA THR A 77 -6.98 -5.18 18.23
C THR A 77 -5.51 -5.44 17.97
N MET A 78 -4.89 -6.28 18.81
CA MET A 78 -3.48 -6.65 18.63
C MET A 78 -3.17 -7.35 17.30
N PRO A 79 -4.02 -8.25 16.77
CA PRO A 79 -3.79 -8.84 15.44
C PRO A 79 -3.71 -7.79 14.33
N GLU A 80 -4.60 -6.79 14.36
CA GLU A 80 -4.60 -5.68 13.40
C GLU A 80 -3.33 -4.83 13.53
N VAL A 81 -2.96 -4.44 14.75
CA VAL A 81 -1.71 -3.71 15.02
C VAL A 81 -0.51 -4.46 14.47
N LYS A 82 -0.39 -5.78 14.74
CA LYS A 82 0.70 -6.61 14.24
C LYS A 82 0.74 -6.66 12.72
N GLN A 83 -0.40 -6.89 12.07
CA GLN A 83 -0.50 -6.95 10.62
C GLN A 83 -0.04 -5.63 9.98
N GLN A 84 -0.58 -4.50 10.45
CA GLN A 84 -0.25 -3.19 9.90
C GLN A 84 1.19 -2.78 10.20
N ALA A 85 1.67 -3.00 11.44
CA ALA A 85 3.04 -2.69 11.85
C ALA A 85 4.10 -3.51 11.08
N SER A 86 3.79 -4.77 10.73
CA SER A 86 4.71 -5.65 10.02
C SER A 86 5.17 -5.08 8.67
N SER A 87 4.29 -4.32 8.00
CA SER A 87 4.58 -3.66 6.72
C SER A 87 5.66 -2.57 6.83
N TRP A 88 5.93 -2.08 8.04
CA TRP A 88 6.91 -1.03 8.32
C TRP A 88 8.30 -1.55 8.71
N VAL A 89 8.41 -2.83 9.06
CA VAL A 89 9.68 -3.47 9.44
C VAL A 89 10.74 -3.36 8.33
N PRO A 90 10.43 -3.55 7.03
CA PRO A 90 11.41 -3.35 5.97
C PRO A 90 11.97 -1.92 5.89
N LEU A 91 11.14 -0.89 6.13
CA LEU A 91 11.60 0.50 6.16
C LEU A 91 12.52 0.75 7.35
N LEU A 92 12.16 0.23 8.53
CA LEU A 92 13.01 0.33 9.72
C LEU A 92 14.38 -0.32 9.49
N ALA A 93 14.42 -1.48 8.82
CA ALA A 93 15.66 -2.16 8.46
C ALA A 93 16.56 -1.34 7.51
N LYS A 94 15.98 -0.41 6.73
CA LYS A 94 16.74 0.53 5.90
C LYS A 94 17.40 1.65 6.69
N ARG A 95 17.06 1.85 7.97
CA ARG A 95 17.71 2.82 8.87
C ARG A 95 17.88 4.21 8.26
N CYS A 96 16.87 4.68 7.52
CA CYS A 96 16.86 5.99 6.88
C CYS A 96 16.98 7.14 7.90
N HIS A 97 16.42 6.99 9.10
CA HIS A 97 16.59 7.91 10.21
C HIS A 97 16.63 7.16 11.56
N ARG A 98 17.38 7.67 12.55
CA ARG A 98 17.47 7.05 13.89
C ARG A 98 16.16 7.12 14.68
N ASP A 99 15.40 8.20 14.50
CA ASP A 99 14.09 8.38 15.15
C ASP A 99 12.95 7.63 14.45
N THR A 100 13.20 6.87 13.38
CA THR A 100 12.14 6.16 12.64
C THR A 100 11.36 5.21 13.55
N GLN A 101 12.05 4.45 14.41
CA GLN A 101 11.39 3.52 15.33
C GLN A 101 10.56 4.26 16.37
N LEU A 102 11.12 5.33 16.95
CA LEU A 102 10.43 6.16 17.93
C LEU A 102 9.14 6.75 17.35
N PHE A 103 9.23 7.36 16.17
CA PHE A 103 8.10 7.96 15.48
C PHE A 103 7.01 6.92 15.18
N LEU A 104 7.36 5.79 14.56
CA LEU A 104 6.37 4.76 14.23
C LEU A 104 5.74 4.14 15.49
N CYS A 105 6.53 3.87 16.53
CA CYS A 105 6.01 3.27 17.75
C CYS A 105 5.19 4.23 18.60
N SER A 106 5.42 5.55 18.50
CA SER A 106 4.52 6.54 19.10
C SER A 106 3.08 6.44 18.57
N LEU A 107 2.91 5.96 17.32
CA LEU A 107 1.62 5.81 16.66
C LEU A 107 1.05 4.39 16.79
N PHE A 108 1.87 3.38 16.49
CA PHE A 108 1.47 1.98 16.48
C PHE A 108 1.32 1.38 17.88
N ALA A 109 2.17 1.79 18.81
CA ALA A 109 2.26 1.25 20.16
C ALA A 109 2.38 2.38 21.21
N PRO A 110 1.48 3.38 21.25
CA PRO A 110 1.59 4.50 22.16
C PRO A 110 1.66 4.03 23.61
N ILE A 111 2.47 4.71 24.43
CA ILE A 111 2.59 4.40 25.86
C ILE A 111 1.22 4.41 26.54
N CYS A 112 1.00 3.46 27.45
CA CYS A 112 -0.22 3.39 28.26
C CYS A 112 -0.34 4.60 29.21
N LEU A 113 -1.01 5.64 28.76
CA LEU A 113 -1.37 6.84 29.52
C LEU A 113 -2.86 7.16 29.33
N GLU A 114 -3.46 7.88 30.28
CA GLU A 114 -4.86 8.33 30.19
C GLU A 114 -5.11 9.23 28.98
N ARG A 115 -4.17 10.15 28.72
CA ARG A 115 -4.17 11.03 27.55
C ARG A 115 -3.04 10.60 26.60
N PRO A 116 -3.32 10.39 25.31
CA PRO A 116 -2.27 10.08 24.34
C PRO A 116 -1.33 11.26 24.12
N ILE A 117 -0.05 10.97 23.92
CA ILE A 117 0.96 11.95 23.52
C ILE A 117 1.31 11.67 22.05
N TYR A 118 1.11 12.67 21.20
CA TYR A 118 1.41 12.57 19.77
C TYR A 118 2.89 12.88 19.49
N PRO A 119 3.48 12.38 18.40
CA PRO A 119 4.74 12.91 17.90
C PRO A 119 4.58 14.38 17.50
N CYS A 120 5.61 15.19 17.72
CA CYS A 120 5.62 16.56 17.21
C CYS A 120 5.71 16.58 15.68
N ARG A 121 5.26 17.69 15.07
CA ARG A 121 5.37 17.90 13.63
C ARG A 121 6.83 17.83 13.17
N SER A 122 7.77 18.42 13.89
CA SER A 122 9.20 18.36 13.53
C SER A 122 9.74 16.93 13.49
N LEU A 123 9.35 16.07 14.43
CA LEU A 123 9.71 14.66 14.45
C LEU A 123 9.19 13.94 13.21
N CYS A 124 7.93 14.16 12.86
CA CYS A 124 7.36 13.61 11.63
C CYS A 124 8.12 14.09 10.39
N GLU A 125 8.37 15.40 10.27
CA GLU A 125 9.01 15.98 9.10
C GLU A 125 10.44 15.46 8.90
N VAL A 126 11.24 15.40 9.97
CA VAL A 126 12.61 14.86 9.90
C VAL A 126 12.62 13.39 9.46
N VAL A 127 11.70 12.57 10.00
CA VAL A 127 11.59 11.16 9.62
C VAL A 127 11.07 11.02 8.18
N ARG A 128 10.03 11.78 7.81
CA ARG A 128 9.48 11.81 6.45
C ARG A 128 10.54 12.19 5.44
N ASP A 129 11.26 13.28 5.65
CA ASP A 129 12.23 13.80 4.69
C ASP A 129 13.40 12.83 4.49
N SER A 130 13.76 12.07 5.53
CA SER A 130 14.79 11.03 5.47
C SER A 130 14.31 9.72 4.82
N CYS A 131 13.06 9.32 5.08
CA CYS A 131 12.55 7.98 4.75
C CYS A 131 11.61 7.93 3.55
N ALA A 132 10.90 9.02 3.21
CA ALA A 132 10.01 9.09 2.06
C ALA A 132 10.74 8.81 0.72
N PRO A 133 11.96 9.36 0.46
CA PRO A 133 12.70 9.03 -0.76
C PRO A 133 13.03 7.53 -0.85
N VAL A 134 13.30 6.88 0.29
CA VAL A 134 13.52 5.43 0.35
C VAL A 134 12.24 4.70 -0.05
N MET A 135 11.09 5.04 0.53
CA MET A 135 9.79 4.44 0.18
C MET A 135 9.43 4.64 -1.31
N GLU A 136 9.64 5.85 -1.82
CA GLU A 136 9.34 6.21 -3.20
C GLU A 136 10.18 5.39 -4.20
N SER A 137 11.43 5.07 -3.86
CA SER A 137 12.29 4.22 -4.68
C SER A 137 11.72 2.79 -4.85
N TYR A 138 10.92 2.31 -3.89
CA TYR A 138 10.20 1.05 -3.96
C TYR A 138 8.77 1.21 -4.53
N GLY A 139 8.41 2.42 -4.98
CA GLY A 139 7.09 2.71 -5.57
C GLY A 139 5.98 2.94 -4.55
N PHE A 140 6.32 3.25 -3.30
CA PHE A 140 5.36 3.56 -2.24
C PHE A 140 5.47 5.03 -1.85
N PRO A 141 4.39 5.83 -1.91
CA PRO A 141 4.41 7.21 -1.41
C PRO A 141 4.39 7.23 0.12
N TRP A 142 4.77 8.36 0.70
CA TRP A 142 4.51 8.62 2.12
C TRP A 142 2.98 8.64 2.37
N PRO A 143 2.45 7.81 3.28
CA PRO A 143 1.00 7.62 3.38
C PRO A 143 0.32 8.77 4.12
N GLU A 144 -0.92 9.04 3.75
CA GLU A 144 -1.72 10.14 4.32
C GLU A 144 -1.99 9.97 5.83
N MET A 145 -1.99 8.74 6.35
CA MET A 145 -2.11 8.51 7.80
C MET A 145 -0.92 9.05 8.60
N LEU A 146 0.21 9.29 7.93
CA LEU A 146 1.42 9.88 8.52
C LEU A 146 1.68 11.31 8.04
N ASN A 147 0.67 12.00 7.52
CA ASN A 147 0.80 13.39 7.10
C ASN A 147 1.16 14.28 8.30
N CYS A 148 2.31 14.97 8.23
CA CYS A 148 2.85 15.73 9.34
C CYS A 148 1.98 16.91 9.80
N ASN A 149 1.06 17.38 8.95
CA ASN A 149 0.09 18.41 9.32
C ASN A 149 -0.92 17.95 10.36
N LYS A 150 -1.10 16.63 10.55
CA LYS A 150 -1.98 16.05 11.58
C LYS A 150 -1.38 16.09 12.97
N PHE A 151 -0.09 16.40 13.09
CA PHE A 151 0.63 16.39 14.36
C PHE A 151 0.79 17.81 14.94
N PRO A 152 0.80 17.92 16.28
CA PRO A 152 0.95 19.19 16.98
C PRO A 152 2.30 19.86 16.68
N ILE A 153 2.32 21.18 16.80
CA ILE A 153 3.56 21.96 16.69
C ILE A 153 4.36 21.77 17.99
N ASP A 154 5.68 21.83 17.91
CA ASP A 154 6.65 21.59 18.99
C ASP A 154 6.46 22.43 20.27
N ASN A 155 5.57 23.43 20.25
CA ASN A 155 5.22 24.24 21.42
C ASN A 155 4.18 23.57 22.34
N ASP A 156 3.53 22.50 21.88
CA ASP A 156 2.58 21.70 22.66
C ASP A 156 3.26 20.46 23.28
N LEU A 157 2.59 19.78 24.22
CA LEU A 157 3.08 18.51 24.77
C LEU A 157 3.08 17.42 23.68
N CYS A 158 4.24 17.16 23.09
CA CYS A 158 4.45 16.14 22.07
C CYS A 158 5.85 15.52 22.13
N ILE A 159 6.05 14.40 21.44
CA ILE A 159 7.35 13.70 21.38
C ILE A 159 8.22 14.39 20.32
N THR A 160 9.29 15.06 20.77
CA THR A 160 10.22 15.78 19.91
C THR A 160 11.29 14.86 19.31
N VAL A 161 12.03 15.40 18.34
CA VAL A 161 13.24 14.78 17.75
C VAL A 161 14.26 14.46 18.85
N GLN A 162 14.78 13.23 18.89
CA GLN A 162 15.84 12.83 19.82
C GLN A 162 17.22 12.88 19.15
N PHE A 163 17.26 12.54 17.87
CA PHE A 163 18.47 12.61 17.06
C PHE A 163 18.21 13.65 15.97
N GLY A 164 18.83 14.84 16.11
CA GLY A 164 18.62 15.98 15.21
C GLY A 164 18.78 15.64 13.72
N SER A 165 18.46 16.57 12.82
CA SER A 165 18.35 16.35 11.36
C SER A 165 19.58 15.75 10.65
N LYS A 166 20.73 15.63 11.32
CA LYS A 166 22.02 15.14 10.80
C LYS A 166 22.56 13.95 11.60
N GLN A 167 21.76 12.90 11.77
CA GLN A 167 22.29 11.59 12.17
C GLN A 167 21.71 10.52 11.25
N VAL A 168 21.90 10.75 9.95
CA VAL A 168 21.94 9.66 9.00
C VAL A 168 23.17 8.85 9.39
N THR A 169 23.00 7.74 10.15
CA THR A 169 23.81 6.58 9.79
C THR A 169 23.31 6.30 8.40
N GLN A 170 23.95 6.90 7.37
CA GLN A 170 23.75 6.41 6.04
C GLN A 170 23.97 4.91 6.24
N PRO A 171 23.00 4.04 5.89
CA PRO A 171 23.40 2.72 5.48
C PRO A 171 24.60 2.89 4.53
N PRO A 172 25.39 1.88 4.21
CA PRO A 172 25.94 1.91 2.87
C PRO A 172 24.72 1.98 1.94
N VAL A 173 24.22 3.19 1.67
CA VAL A 173 23.57 3.54 0.43
C VAL A 173 24.75 3.31 -0.47
N THR A 174 24.91 2.06 -0.91
CA THR A 174 25.52 1.87 -2.19
C THR A 174 24.79 2.91 -3.03
N LYS A 175 25.51 3.84 -3.66
CA LYS A 175 24.88 4.85 -4.50
C LYS A 175 24.07 4.19 -5.63
N ILE A 176 24.00 2.86 -5.66
CA ILE A 176 23.33 2.02 -6.60
C ILE A 176 21.82 2.20 -6.43
N CYS A 177 21.11 2.35 -7.54
CA CYS A 177 19.65 2.44 -7.50
C CYS A 177 19.07 1.18 -6.82
N THR A 178 18.06 1.34 -5.97
CA THR A 178 17.48 0.22 -5.19
C THR A 178 16.91 -0.90 -6.07
N GLN A 179 16.51 -0.58 -7.30
CA GLN A 179 16.06 -1.55 -8.31
C GLN A 179 17.23 -2.38 -8.90
N CYS A 180 18.47 -1.95 -8.66
CA CYS A 180 19.72 -2.56 -9.12
C CYS A 180 20.53 -3.19 -7.97
N GLU A 181 20.25 -2.79 -6.71
CA GLU A 181 20.79 -3.35 -5.47
C GLU A 181 19.93 -4.55 -5.00
N ILE A 182 19.77 -5.56 -5.85
CA ILE A 182 18.95 -6.73 -5.51
C ILE A 182 19.79 -8.00 -5.58
N GLU A 183 19.88 -8.71 -4.45
CA GLU A 183 20.53 -10.02 -4.36
C GLU A 183 19.87 -11.00 -5.34
N GLN A 184 20.68 -11.71 -6.15
CA GLN A 184 20.18 -12.72 -7.09
C GLN A 184 19.75 -14.03 -6.39
N LYS A 185 19.03 -13.93 -5.27
CA LYS A 185 18.47 -15.08 -4.56
C LYS A 185 17.09 -15.45 -5.11
N SER A 186 16.84 -16.74 -5.18
CA SER A 186 15.58 -17.31 -5.66
C SER A 186 14.35 -16.82 -4.88
N GLU A 187 14.44 -16.71 -3.56
CA GLU A 187 13.35 -16.25 -2.70
C GLU A 187 12.97 -14.78 -2.97
N THR A 188 13.97 -13.89 -3.08
CA THR A 188 13.75 -12.47 -3.41
C THR A 188 13.10 -12.32 -4.78
N MET A 189 13.59 -13.06 -5.79
CA MET A 189 13.00 -13.08 -7.12
C MET A 189 11.54 -13.54 -7.11
N ARG A 190 11.19 -14.50 -6.24
CA ARG A 190 9.82 -15.00 -6.07
C ARG A 190 8.90 -13.93 -5.48
N VAL A 191 9.29 -13.29 -4.39
CA VAL A 191 8.49 -12.23 -3.74
C VAL A 191 8.23 -11.09 -4.72
N GLN A 192 9.25 -10.66 -5.46
CA GLN A 192 9.13 -9.59 -6.44
C GLN A 192 8.27 -9.98 -7.65
N TYR A 193 8.38 -11.23 -8.11
CA TYR A 193 7.51 -11.75 -9.17
C TYR A 193 6.02 -11.67 -8.78
N CYS A 194 5.70 -12.02 -7.53
CA CYS A 194 4.34 -11.92 -7.02
C CYS A 194 3.88 -10.47 -6.87
N ALA A 195 4.75 -9.59 -6.38
CA ALA A 195 4.44 -8.18 -6.20
C ALA A 195 4.37 -7.35 -7.51
N SER A 196 4.83 -7.89 -8.64
CA SER A 196 4.91 -7.18 -9.92
C SER A 196 3.71 -7.47 -10.82
N ASP A 197 3.25 -6.48 -11.58
CA ASP A 197 2.17 -6.65 -12.54
C ASP A 197 2.64 -7.40 -13.79
N PHE A 198 3.83 -7.06 -14.27
CA PHE A 198 4.42 -7.66 -15.45
C PHE A 198 5.84 -8.12 -15.21
N VAL A 199 6.22 -9.20 -15.91
CA VAL A 199 7.55 -9.81 -15.83
C VAL A 199 7.98 -10.24 -17.23
N LEU A 200 9.13 -9.74 -17.66
CA LEU A 200 9.64 -9.87 -19.02
C LEU A 200 11.09 -10.32 -19.00
N ARG A 201 11.46 -11.19 -19.93
CA ARG A 201 12.85 -11.43 -20.31
C ARG A 201 13.12 -10.76 -21.64
N MET A 202 13.98 -9.76 -21.66
CA MET A 202 14.25 -8.97 -22.87
C MET A 202 15.67 -8.40 -22.90
N ARG A 203 16.11 -7.90 -24.05
CA ARG A 203 17.35 -7.13 -24.15
C ARG A 203 17.03 -5.64 -24.08
N ILE A 204 17.93 -4.87 -23.47
CA ILE A 204 17.83 -3.42 -23.41
C ILE A 204 18.65 -2.86 -24.58
N LYS A 205 18.04 -1.97 -25.37
CA LYS A 205 18.71 -1.32 -26.51
C LYS A 205 19.51 -0.12 -26.04
N GLU A 206 18.89 0.74 -25.23
CA GLU A 206 19.48 1.97 -24.75
C GLU A 206 18.87 2.37 -23.41
N VAL A 207 19.65 3.09 -22.61
CA VAL A 207 19.23 3.73 -21.36
C VAL A 207 19.43 5.23 -21.52
N LYS A 208 18.40 6.02 -21.23
CA LYS A 208 18.41 7.49 -21.32
C LYS A 208 18.04 8.07 -19.97
N ILE A 209 18.52 9.28 -19.68
CA ILE A 209 18.09 10.04 -18.50
C ILE A 209 17.14 11.13 -19.00
N GLU A 210 15.95 11.22 -18.42
CA GLU A 210 14.91 12.18 -18.80
C GLU A 210 14.15 12.60 -17.54
N ASN A 211 14.08 13.91 -17.25
CA ASN A 211 13.36 14.46 -16.09
C ASN A 211 13.75 13.86 -14.72
N GLY A 212 15.03 13.53 -14.50
CA GLY A 212 15.49 12.91 -13.25
C GLY A 212 15.28 11.38 -13.18
N ASP A 213 14.62 10.78 -14.18
CA ASP A 213 14.36 9.35 -14.27
C ASP A 213 15.32 8.66 -15.25
N ARG A 214 15.61 7.37 -15.04
CA ARG A 214 16.26 6.52 -16.06
C ARG A 214 15.20 5.81 -16.88
N LYS A 215 15.23 6.04 -18.18
CA LYS A 215 14.35 5.45 -19.19
C LYS A 215 15.08 4.31 -19.90
N LEU A 216 14.58 3.08 -19.79
CA LEU A 216 15.12 1.92 -20.48
C LEU A 216 14.25 1.61 -21.70
N ILE A 217 14.89 1.46 -22.85
CA ILE A 217 14.20 1.18 -24.12
C ILE A 217 14.52 -0.25 -24.54
N ALA A 218 13.47 -1.04 -24.74
CA ALA A 218 13.60 -2.44 -25.12
C ALA A 218 14.12 -2.63 -26.55
N ALA A 219 14.97 -3.65 -26.73
CA ALA A 219 15.18 -4.21 -28.06
C ALA A 219 13.91 -4.94 -28.50
N GLN A 220 13.47 -4.69 -29.74
CA GLN A 220 12.20 -5.21 -30.26
C GLN A 220 12.23 -6.72 -30.54
N LYS A 221 13.42 -7.28 -30.79
CA LYS A 221 13.63 -8.70 -31.10
C LYS A 221 14.00 -9.47 -29.83
N LYS A 222 13.56 -10.73 -29.73
CA LYS A 222 13.91 -11.69 -28.64
C LYS A 222 13.40 -11.31 -27.24
N LYS A 223 12.14 -10.85 -27.13
CA LYS A 223 11.44 -10.70 -25.84
C LYS A 223 10.62 -11.96 -25.52
N LYS A 224 10.66 -12.40 -24.27
CA LYS A 224 9.80 -13.45 -23.73
C LYS A 224 8.97 -12.85 -22.59
N VAL A 225 7.65 -12.97 -22.69
CA VAL A 225 6.74 -12.55 -21.62
C VAL A 225 6.61 -13.71 -20.65
N LEU A 226 6.86 -13.47 -19.37
CA LEU A 226 6.66 -14.44 -18.29
C LEU A 226 5.34 -14.16 -17.56
N LYS A 227 5.05 -12.88 -17.30
CA LYS A 227 3.79 -12.38 -16.74
C LYS A 227 3.37 -11.13 -17.51
N ALA A 228 2.18 -11.14 -18.11
CA ALA A 228 1.69 -10.00 -18.88
C ALA A 228 0.92 -8.98 -18.02
N GLY A 229 0.24 -9.46 -16.97
CA GLY A 229 -0.62 -8.63 -16.13
C GLY A 229 -1.61 -7.79 -16.94
N LYS A 230 -1.65 -6.49 -16.66
CA LYS A 230 -2.56 -5.51 -17.29
C LYS A 230 -1.98 -4.85 -18.56
N LEU A 231 -0.92 -5.42 -19.15
CA LEU A 231 -0.28 -4.86 -20.34
C LEU A 231 -1.10 -5.12 -21.61
N LYS A 232 -1.33 -4.06 -22.38
CA LYS A 232 -2.01 -4.08 -23.68
C LYS A 232 -1.01 -4.39 -24.81
N ARG A 233 -1.53 -4.89 -25.93
CA ARG A 233 -0.73 -5.23 -27.14
C ARG A 233 0.10 -4.06 -27.66
N LYS A 234 -0.39 -2.82 -27.53
CA LYS A 234 0.32 -1.58 -27.91
C LYS A 234 1.60 -1.37 -27.10
N GLU A 235 1.58 -1.71 -25.81
CA GLU A 235 2.73 -1.54 -24.91
C GLU A 235 3.83 -2.55 -25.27
N PHE A 236 3.46 -3.78 -25.63
CA PHE A 236 4.43 -4.76 -26.12
C PHE A 236 5.11 -4.36 -27.44
N ARG A 237 4.49 -3.51 -28.28
CA ARG A 237 5.11 -3.00 -29.52
C ARG A 237 6.22 -1.99 -29.24
N LYS A 238 6.15 -1.23 -28.14
CA LYS A 238 7.16 -0.24 -27.75
C LYS A 238 7.30 -0.22 -26.23
N LEU A 239 8.10 -1.14 -25.72
CA LEU A 239 8.37 -1.25 -24.29
C LEU A 239 9.39 -0.19 -23.87
N VAL A 240 8.91 0.78 -23.11
CA VAL A 240 9.70 1.84 -22.48
C VAL A 240 9.42 1.75 -20.99
N LEU A 241 10.48 1.55 -20.21
CA LEU A 241 10.42 1.36 -18.76
C LEU A 241 11.10 2.53 -18.07
N TYR A 242 10.65 2.87 -16.88
CA TYR A 242 11.16 4.01 -16.11
C TYR A 242 11.63 3.55 -14.73
N ILE A 243 12.80 4.01 -14.33
CA ILE A 243 13.27 3.98 -12.94
C ILE A 243 13.14 5.40 -12.40
N LYS A 244 12.23 5.60 -11.45
CA LYS A 244 11.97 6.92 -10.85
C LYS A 244 13.17 7.42 -10.06
N ASN A 245 13.47 8.71 -10.16
CA ASN A 245 14.53 9.40 -9.42
C ASN A 245 15.92 8.76 -9.57
N ALA A 246 16.14 8.02 -10.66
CA ALA A 246 17.35 7.22 -10.84
C ALA A 246 18.47 7.93 -11.60
N ALA A 247 18.31 9.20 -11.98
CA ALA A 247 19.37 9.95 -12.66
C ALA A 247 20.67 10.02 -11.82
N GLY A 248 20.55 10.14 -10.49
CA GLY A 248 21.67 10.35 -9.57
C GLY A 248 22.33 9.10 -8.98
N CYS A 249 21.80 7.91 -9.26
CA CYS A 249 22.32 6.65 -8.68
C CYS A 249 22.98 5.76 -9.74
N PRO A 250 24.21 5.22 -9.58
CA PRO A 250 24.74 4.16 -10.42
C PRO A 250 23.81 2.94 -10.52
N CYS A 251 23.93 2.16 -11.58
CA CYS A 251 23.24 0.87 -11.70
C CYS A 251 24.17 -0.08 -12.45
N PRO A 252 25.06 -0.80 -11.75
CA PRO A 252 26.10 -1.61 -12.38
C PRO A 252 25.57 -2.66 -13.36
N GLN A 253 24.34 -3.11 -13.14
CA GLN A 253 23.66 -4.04 -14.05
C GLN A 253 23.40 -3.45 -15.44
N LEU A 254 23.26 -2.13 -15.54
CA LEU A 254 22.99 -1.40 -16.77
C LEU A 254 24.24 -0.82 -17.44
N ASP A 255 25.40 -0.85 -16.77
CA ASP A 255 26.67 -0.39 -17.36
C ASP A 255 27.05 -1.26 -18.57
N ASN A 256 26.67 -2.54 -18.55
CA ASN A 256 26.86 -3.46 -19.66
C ASN A 256 25.52 -4.05 -20.12
N LEU A 257 25.00 -3.51 -21.21
CA LEU A 257 23.73 -3.93 -21.82
C LEU A 257 23.83 -5.24 -22.64
N SER A 258 24.98 -5.92 -22.64
CA SER A 258 25.13 -7.20 -23.31
C SER A 258 24.31 -8.30 -22.63
N GLY A 259 23.66 -9.13 -23.46
CA GLY A 259 22.87 -10.25 -22.99
C GLY A 259 21.38 -9.92 -22.87
N SER A 260 20.71 -10.53 -21.90
CA SER A 260 19.29 -10.33 -21.64
C SER A 260 19.10 -10.02 -20.17
N PHE A 261 17.95 -9.46 -19.82
CA PHE A 261 17.61 -9.07 -18.47
C PHE A 261 16.26 -9.66 -18.13
N LEU A 262 16.12 -10.11 -16.89
CA LEU A 262 14.83 -10.37 -16.28
C LEU A 262 14.37 -9.07 -15.63
N ILE A 263 13.22 -8.58 -16.07
CA ILE A 263 12.67 -7.27 -15.76
C ILE A 263 11.32 -7.50 -15.09
N MET A 264 11.13 -6.89 -13.92
CA MET A 264 9.88 -6.91 -13.18
C MET A 264 9.42 -5.47 -12.92
N GLY A 265 8.11 -5.26 -12.98
CA GLY A 265 7.58 -3.92 -12.82
C GLY A 265 6.08 -3.85 -12.61
N ARG A 266 5.62 -2.63 -12.35
CA ARG A 266 4.21 -2.30 -12.19
C ARG A 266 3.77 -1.29 -13.23
N LYS A 267 2.51 -1.36 -13.61
CA LYS A 267 1.90 -0.38 -14.48
C LYS A 267 1.12 0.61 -13.62
N VAL A 268 1.58 1.86 -13.61
CA VAL A 268 0.88 2.98 -12.97
C VAL A 268 0.44 3.91 -14.09
N ASP A 269 -0.88 4.05 -14.25
CA ASP A 269 -1.52 4.74 -15.36
C ASP A 269 -1.06 4.19 -16.73
N ASN A 270 -0.33 5.00 -17.51
CA ASN A 270 0.26 4.65 -18.80
C ASN A 270 1.80 4.56 -18.74
N LYS A 271 2.39 4.56 -17.53
CA LYS A 271 3.84 4.41 -17.33
C LYS A 271 4.17 3.02 -16.79
N LEU A 272 5.23 2.43 -17.32
CA LEU A 272 5.76 1.15 -16.88
C LEU A 272 6.93 1.40 -15.93
N LEU A 273 6.69 1.21 -14.64
CA LEU A 273 7.68 1.46 -13.60
C LEU A 273 8.45 0.16 -13.31
N LEU A 274 9.77 0.25 -13.35
CA LEU A 274 10.67 -0.84 -13.02
C LEU A 274 10.75 -0.99 -11.50
N THR A 275 10.49 -2.18 -10.98
CA THR A 275 10.63 -2.50 -9.55
C THR A 275 11.89 -3.32 -9.28
N ALA A 276 12.27 -4.17 -10.23
CA ALA A 276 13.48 -4.98 -10.14
C ALA A 276 14.06 -5.31 -11.52
N ILE A 277 15.39 -5.35 -11.58
CA ILE A 277 16.13 -5.84 -12.76
C ILE A 277 17.20 -6.84 -12.33
N TYR A 278 17.37 -7.87 -13.15
CA TYR A 278 18.40 -8.88 -12.98
C TYR A 278 19.08 -9.17 -14.31
N LYS A 279 20.42 -9.19 -14.32
CA LYS A 279 21.18 -9.69 -15.47
C LYS A 279 20.90 -11.17 -15.66
N TRP A 280 20.50 -11.56 -16.87
CA TRP A 280 20.15 -12.95 -17.17
C TRP A 280 21.43 -13.80 -17.21
N ASP A 281 21.57 -14.68 -16.23
CA ASP A 281 22.58 -15.72 -16.24
C ASP A 281 21.94 -17.11 -16.37
N LYS A 282 22.31 -17.84 -17.43
CA LYS A 282 21.86 -19.22 -17.65
C LYS A 282 22.56 -20.23 -16.74
N LYS A 283 23.69 -19.88 -16.11
CA LYS A 283 24.44 -20.80 -15.25
C LYS A 283 23.96 -20.73 -13.79
N SER A 284 23.50 -19.56 -13.34
CA SER A 284 22.90 -19.35 -12.01
C SER A 284 21.80 -20.36 -11.68
N LYS A 285 21.98 -21.08 -10.55
CA LYS A 285 20.97 -22.01 -10.00
C LYS A 285 19.74 -21.27 -9.50
N ASP A 286 19.93 -20.13 -8.81
CA ASP A 286 18.85 -19.29 -8.31
C ASP A 286 17.95 -18.77 -9.42
N MET A 287 18.54 -18.27 -10.53
CA MET A 287 17.78 -17.79 -11.67
C MET A 287 16.94 -18.91 -12.32
N LYS A 288 17.53 -20.11 -12.47
CA LYS A 288 16.79 -21.28 -13.00
C LYS A 288 15.64 -21.66 -12.09
N TYR A 289 15.89 -21.75 -10.78
CA TYR A 289 14.89 -22.13 -9.81
C TYR A 289 13.74 -21.11 -9.77
N ALA A 290 14.08 -19.82 -9.70
CA ALA A 290 13.09 -18.74 -9.72
C ALA A 290 12.25 -18.77 -10.99
N VAL A 291 12.87 -18.89 -12.17
CA VAL A 291 12.13 -18.91 -13.44
C VAL A 291 11.26 -20.17 -13.56
N ASN A 292 11.75 -21.33 -13.12
CA ASN A 292 10.94 -22.55 -13.10
C ASN A 292 9.71 -22.37 -12.19
N PHE A 293 9.92 -21.83 -10.98
CA PHE A 293 8.84 -21.48 -10.06
C PHE A 293 7.80 -20.55 -10.71
N MET A 294 8.24 -19.51 -11.42
CA MET A 294 7.33 -18.57 -12.11
C MET A 294 6.41 -19.25 -13.13
N PHE A 295 6.84 -20.37 -13.73
CA PHE A 295 6.02 -21.17 -14.64
C PHE A 295 5.14 -22.20 -13.92
N THR A 296 5.59 -22.73 -12.78
CA THR A 296 4.91 -23.83 -12.07
C THR A 296 3.88 -23.35 -11.06
N TYR A 297 4.14 -22.23 -10.36
CA TYR A 297 3.31 -21.74 -9.28
C TYR A 297 2.88 -20.29 -9.56
N PRO A 298 1.69 -20.06 -10.14
CA PRO A 298 1.12 -18.73 -10.20
C PRO A 298 0.91 -18.21 -8.77
N CYS A 299 1.31 -16.97 -8.50
CA CYS A 299 1.12 -16.37 -7.18
C CYS A 299 -0.37 -16.34 -6.85
N SER A 300 -0.73 -16.84 -5.67
CA SER A 300 -2.08 -16.69 -5.14
C SER A 300 -2.41 -15.19 -5.05
N ASP A 301 -3.53 -14.77 -5.63
CA ASP A 301 -4.01 -13.41 -5.50
C ASP A 301 -4.23 -13.10 -4.00
N PRO A 302 -3.83 -11.92 -3.49
CA PRO A 302 -4.11 -11.52 -2.10
C PRO A 302 -5.60 -11.23 -1.83
N ILE A 303 -6.53 -11.69 -2.67
CA ILE A 303 -7.97 -11.40 -2.57
C ILE A 303 -8.76 -12.69 -2.76
N SER A 304 -8.58 -13.66 -1.85
CA SER A 304 -9.55 -14.75 -1.67
C SER A 304 -9.42 -15.43 -0.29
N HIS A 305 -9.28 -14.66 0.78
CA HIS A 305 -9.61 -15.12 2.12
C HIS A 305 -10.90 -14.44 2.58
N SER A 306 -11.99 -14.74 1.86
CA SER A 306 -13.36 -14.51 2.32
C SER A 306 -14.32 -15.39 1.52
N ALA A 307 -14.26 -16.71 1.73
CA ALA A 307 -15.38 -17.61 1.48
C ALA A 307 -15.10 -19.00 2.08
N GLY A 308 -15.85 -19.36 3.12
CA GLY A 308 -16.30 -20.73 3.39
C GLY A 308 -15.24 -21.78 3.73
N SER A 309 -14.89 -21.88 5.01
CA SER A 309 -14.53 -23.16 5.60
C SER A 309 -15.75 -24.09 5.56
N HIS A 310 -15.84 -24.98 4.57
CA HIS A 310 -16.59 -26.21 4.70
C HIS A 310 -15.62 -27.38 4.83
N LEU A 311 -15.75 -28.07 5.97
CA LEU A 311 -15.12 -29.34 6.29
C LEU A 311 -15.18 -30.31 5.12
N GLY A 312 -14.04 -30.91 4.81
CA GLY A 312 -13.92 -32.07 3.92
C GLY A 312 -12.87 -33.01 4.47
N SER A 313 -13.29 -33.85 5.43
CA SER A 313 -12.58 -35.02 5.92
C SER A 313 -12.28 -35.99 4.77
N PHE A 314 -11.02 -36.38 4.58
CA PHE A 314 -10.67 -37.64 3.92
C PHE A 314 -9.39 -38.25 4.50
N ARG A 315 -9.63 -39.40 5.16
CA ARG A 315 -8.81 -40.60 5.38
C ARG A 315 -7.29 -40.49 5.48
#